data_AF-A0A2E8H7X2-F1
#
_entry.id   AF-A0A2E8H7X2-F1
#
_cell.length_a   1.000
_cell.length_b   1.000
_cell.length_c   1.000
_cell.angle_alpha   90.00
_cell.angle_beta   90.00
_cell.angle_gamma   90.00
#
_symmetry.space_group_name_H-M   'P 1'
#
loop_
_entity.id
_entity.type
_entity.pdbx_description
1 polymer ?
#
loop_
_entity_poly.entity_id
_entity_poly.type
_entity_poly.pdbx_seq_one_letter_code
_entity_poly.pdbx_strand_id
1 'polypeptide(L)'
;MPTGLTAEQVKHFEDEGYLMVPDVFTEAELQPLRDEITAVIDEAARGLLAAGKISQTWEDEPFETRLTRIFAESEEILRPIVGRAGGGHSGPAFFEFITNRKLLATIESLVGPEIIGSSVYRIRPKMPSHARGAVPWHQDSGYFSSHCDGDLIVTCWIPLVDTYPENGCLQVVPRAHRDGIVRHCTKGPGGFLVIPDDELPANTPVTVPVPAGGVLFMTNLAPHKSTYHTEDIIRWAVDVRYQSASVPNNVGELPSDYDPERPLHEIACYPPEADFVLQSLEHPERVVDSWPAFHEIRQRFEQRDTRPPGPKRGWVPIGEASASLREDA
;
A
#
# COMPACT_ATOMS: atom_id res chain seq x y z
N MET A 1 -9.66 -14.92 21.35
CA MET A 1 -9.82 -14.53 19.94
C MET A 1 -9.78 -13.01 19.91
N PRO A 2 -8.97 -12.38 19.05
CA PRO A 2 -9.09 -10.94 18.83
C PRO A 2 -10.52 -10.61 18.39
N THR A 3 -11.03 -9.45 18.83
CA THR A 3 -12.37 -8.98 18.44
C THR A 3 -12.23 -8.15 17.17
N GLY A 4 -13.08 -8.41 16.18
CA GLY A 4 -13.13 -7.63 14.95
C GLY A 4 -13.73 -6.23 15.15
N LEU A 5 -14.13 -5.59 14.05
CA LEU A 5 -14.77 -4.29 14.09
C LEU A 5 -16.18 -4.39 14.69
N THR A 6 -16.60 -3.35 15.42
CA THR A 6 -17.98 -3.20 15.87
C THR A 6 -18.91 -2.91 14.69
N ALA A 7 -20.21 -3.18 14.85
CA ALA A 7 -21.21 -2.85 13.82
C ALA A 7 -21.22 -1.35 13.46
N GLU A 8 -20.96 -0.46 14.42
CA GLU A 8 -20.85 0.98 14.18
C GLU A 8 -19.61 1.33 13.34
N GLN A 9 -18.48 0.68 13.59
CA GLN A 9 -17.25 0.85 12.81
C GLN A 9 -17.41 0.33 11.37
N VAL A 10 -18.03 -0.85 11.20
CA VAL A 10 -18.34 -1.39 9.86
C VAL A 10 -19.25 -0.43 9.11
N LYS A 11 -20.34 0.03 9.75
CA LYS A 11 -21.26 1.00 9.16
C LYS A 11 -20.54 2.31 8.78
N HIS A 12 -19.64 2.81 9.62
CA HIS A 12 -18.84 4.00 9.31
C HIS A 12 -17.96 3.79 8.08
N PHE A 13 -17.29 2.65 7.97
CA PHE A 13 -16.48 2.30 6.79
C PHE A 13 -17.33 2.26 5.51
N GLU A 14 -18.49 1.62 5.55
CA GLU A 14 -19.44 1.56 4.42
C GLU A 14 -19.96 2.94 4.03
N ASP A 15 -20.23 3.79 5.04
CA ASP A 15 -20.78 5.13 4.83
C ASP A 15 -19.78 6.14 4.31
N GLU A 16 -18.59 6.17 4.90
CA GLU A 16 -17.59 7.19 4.65
C GLU A 16 -16.50 6.74 3.66
N GLY A 17 -16.38 5.44 3.40
CA GLY A 17 -15.37 4.85 2.51
C GLY A 17 -14.00 4.69 3.17
N TYR A 18 -13.89 5.04 4.45
CA TYR A 18 -12.70 4.86 5.26
C TYR A 18 -13.06 4.66 6.73
N LEU A 19 -12.11 4.15 7.51
CA LEU A 19 -12.20 4.01 8.96
C LEU A 19 -10.80 4.08 9.58
N MET A 20 -10.62 4.89 10.61
CA MET A 20 -9.39 4.87 11.42
C MET A 20 -9.65 4.11 12.73
N VAL A 21 -8.83 3.11 13.02
CA VAL A 21 -8.82 2.38 14.30
C VAL A 21 -7.46 2.62 14.96
N PRO A 22 -7.40 3.23 16.15
CA PRO A 22 -6.15 3.78 16.69
C PRO A 22 -5.20 2.74 17.30
N ASP A 23 -5.67 1.52 17.59
CA ASP A 23 -5.00 0.59 18.49
C ASP A 23 -5.07 -0.89 18.05
N VAL A 24 -4.95 -1.15 16.74
CA VAL A 24 -4.92 -2.52 16.20
C VAL A 24 -3.66 -3.26 16.63
N PHE A 25 -2.51 -2.59 16.58
CA PHE A 25 -1.22 -3.13 16.99
C PHE A 25 -0.74 -2.47 18.27
N THR A 26 -0.18 -3.30 19.16
CA THR A 26 0.62 -2.82 20.28
C THR A 26 2.04 -2.50 19.81
N GLU A 27 2.75 -1.69 20.60
CA GLU A 27 4.16 -1.39 20.35
C GLU A 27 5.01 -2.67 20.23
N ALA A 28 4.74 -3.69 21.06
CA ALA A 28 5.42 -4.98 21.01
C ALA A 28 5.14 -5.77 19.71
N GLU A 29 4.02 -5.51 19.04
CA GLU A 29 3.69 -6.12 17.74
C GLU A 29 4.29 -5.34 16.56
N LEU A 30 4.62 -4.06 16.74
CA LEU A 30 5.30 -3.25 15.72
C LEU A 30 6.82 -3.42 15.75
N GLN A 31 7.39 -3.61 16.95
CA GLN A 31 8.83 -3.62 17.16
C GLN A 31 9.58 -4.63 16.26
N PRO A 32 9.11 -5.89 16.07
CA PRO A 32 9.81 -6.84 15.20
C PRO A 32 9.98 -6.34 13.76
N LEU A 33 8.97 -5.65 13.22
CA LEU A 33 9.07 -5.08 11.87
C LEU A 33 10.04 -3.89 11.83
N ARG A 34 10.07 -3.04 12.87
CA ARG A 34 11.04 -1.95 12.96
C ARG A 34 12.48 -2.47 13.07
N ASP A 35 12.69 -3.53 13.86
CA ASP A 35 13.98 -4.20 14.00
C ASP A 35 14.42 -4.81 12.66
N GLU A 36 13.51 -5.47 11.95
CA GLU A 36 13.78 -6.03 10.63
C GLU A 36 14.14 -4.95 9.60
N ILE A 37 13.39 -3.84 9.54
CA ILE A 37 13.71 -2.69 8.69
C ILE A 37 15.09 -2.10 9.08
N THR A 38 15.38 -1.99 10.37
CA THR A 38 16.67 -1.49 10.86
C THR A 38 17.82 -2.40 10.44
N ALA A 39 17.66 -3.73 10.52
CA ALA A 39 18.66 -4.69 10.08
C ALA A 39 18.94 -4.59 8.56
N VAL A 40 17.89 -4.37 7.75
CA VAL A 40 18.03 -4.14 6.30
C VAL A 40 18.79 -2.85 6.02
N ILE A 41 18.48 -1.77 6.75
CA ILE A 41 19.20 -0.49 6.64
C ILE A 41 20.67 -0.66 7.06
N ASP A 42 20.94 -1.42 8.13
CA ASP A 42 22.28 -1.74 8.62
C ASP A 42 23.14 -2.39 7.54
N GLU A 43 22.64 -3.46 6.93
CA GLU A 43 23.36 -4.20 5.89
C GLU A 43 23.63 -3.30 4.68
N ALA A 44 22.62 -2.56 4.25
CA ALA A 44 22.72 -1.66 3.11
C ALA A 44 23.71 -0.52 3.37
N ALA A 45 23.68 0.09 4.57
CA ALA A 45 24.59 1.15 4.96
C ALA A 45 26.05 0.67 4.99
N ARG A 46 26.32 -0.53 5.54
CA ARG A 46 27.67 -1.12 5.50
C ARG A 46 28.17 -1.34 4.07
N GLY A 47 27.29 -1.82 3.19
CA GLY A 47 27.60 -1.99 1.77
C GLY A 47 27.93 -0.66 1.07
N LEU A 48 27.15 0.39 1.32
CA LEU A 48 27.39 1.72 0.78
C LEU A 48 28.68 2.35 1.32
N LEU A 49 28.97 2.17 2.60
CA LEU A 49 30.21 2.65 3.22
C LEU A 49 31.44 1.96 2.61
N ALA A 50 31.40 0.63 2.48
CA ALA A 50 32.47 -0.14 1.84
C ALA A 50 32.70 0.27 0.38
N ALA A 51 31.65 0.71 -0.32
CA ALA A 51 31.73 1.25 -1.68
C ALA A 51 32.15 2.72 -1.74
N GLY A 52 32.40 3.39 -0.60
CA GLY A 52 32.75 4.80 -0.53
C GLY A 52 31.62 5.77 -0.93
N LYS A 53 30.37 5.32 -0.86
CA LYS A 53 29.18 6.11 -1.25
C LYS A 53 28.56 6.93 -0.11
N ILE A 54 28.90 6.59 1.13
CA ILE A 54 28.51 7.34 2.34
C ILE A 54 29.74 7.45 3.25
N SER A 55 29.76 8.46 4.11
CA SER A 55 30.85 8.73 5.04
C SER A 55 30.81 7.89 6.31
N GLN A 56 29.61 7.50 6.76
CA GLN A 56 29.38 6.67 7.95
C GLN A 56 28.03 5.95 7.88
N THR A 57 27.83 4.96 8.74
CA THR A 57 26.61 4.12 8.84
C THR A 57 25.49 4.74 9.68
N TRP A 58 25.78 5.80 10.44
CA TRP A 58 24.85 6.47 11.33
C TRP A 58 24.16 5.50 12.31
N GLU A 59 24.86 4.47 12.79
CA GLU A 59 24.30 3.37 13.60
C GLU A 59 23.73 3.76 14.97
N ASP A 60 24.18 4.90 15.52
CA ASP A 60 23.65 5.45 16.77
C ASP A 60 22.41 6.36 16.57
N GLU A 61 22.03 6.66 15.33
CA GLU A 61 20.84 7.47 15.04
C GLU A 61 19.54 6.68 15.27
N PRO A 62 18.50 7.29 15.84
CA PRO A 62 17.18 6.68 15.99
C PRO A 62 16.55 6.19 14.67
N PHE A 63 15.59 5.26 14.79
CA PHE A 63 14.83 4.70 13.67
C PHE A 63 14.16 5.78 12.81
N GLU A 64 13.74 6.87 13.46
CA GLU A 64 13.06 8.00 12.87
C GLU A 64 13.98 8.94 12.08
N THR A 65 15.30 8.94 12.30
CA THR A 65 16.20 9.94 11.69
C THR A 65 17.30 9.29 10.86
N ARG A 66 17.73 8.09 11.23
CA ARG A 66 18.87 7.40 10.61
C ARG A 66 18.77 7.27 9.11
N LEU A 67 17.62 6.81 8.60
CA LEU A 67 17.45 6.63 7.16
C LEU A 67 17.56 7.96 6.40
N THR A 68 17.06 9.06 6.97
CA THR A 68 17.20 10.40 6.39
C THR A 68 18.66 10.83 6.32
N ARG A 69 19.46 10.56 7.36
CA ARG A 69 20.90 10.89 7.38
C ARG A 69 21.66 10.16 6.28
N ILE A 70 21.42 8.86 6.12
CA ILE A 70 22.07 8.06 5.07
C ILE A 70 21.57 8.48 3.68
N PHE A 71 20.26 8.72 3.52
CA PHE A 71 19.66 9.12 2.25
C PHE A 71 20.20 10.44 1.72
N ALA A 72 20.57 11.37 2.59
CA ALA A 72 21.19 12.65 2.21
C ALA A 72 22.55 12.47 1.49
N GLU A 73 23.24 11.35 1.75
CA GLU A 73 24.51 11.00 1.10
C GLU A 73 24.29 10.07 -0.11
N SER A 74 23.33 9.14 -0.01
CA SER A 74 23.05 8.17 -1.08
C SER A 74 21.59 7.69 -1.08
N GLU A 75 20.84 8.05 -2.13
CA GLU A 75 19.45 7.60 -2.32
C GLU A 75 19.33 6.07 -2.52
N GLU A 76 20.44 5.38 -2.85
CA GLU A 76 20.48 3.92 -3.04
C GLU A 76 20.08 3.16 -1.78
N ILE A 77 20.16 3.79 -0.59
CA ILE A 77 19.74 3.21 0.69
C ILE A 77 18.26 2.77 0.69
N LEU A 78 17.41 3.36 -0.17
CA LEU A 78 16.01 2.99 -0.26
C LEU A 78 15.78 1.65 -0.96
N ARG A 79 16.68 1.26 -1.88
CA ARG A 79 16.47 0.14 -2.80
C ARG A 79 16.12 -1.18 -2.10
N PRO A 80 16.76 -1.57 -0.97
CA PRO A 80 16.42 -2.79 -0.26
C PRO A 80 15.01 -2.77 0.35
N ILE A 81 14.51 -1.60 0.73
CA ILE A 81 13.18 -1.43 1.33
C ILE A 81 12.09 -1.35 0.26
N VAL A 82 12.24 -0.42 -0.69
CA VAL A 82 11.18 -0.13 -1.67
C VAL A 82 11.24 -1.05 -2.88
N GLY A 83 12.35 -1.76 -3.09
CA GLY A 83 12.54 -2.60 -4.27
C GLY A 83 12.54 -1.81 -5.57
N ARG A 84 12.21 -2.48 -6.69
CA ARG A 84 12.14 -1.84 -8.01
C ARG A 84 10.79 -1.18 -8.30
N ALA A 85 9.70 -1.68 -7.70
CA ALA A 85 8.32 -1.28 -8.03
C ALA A 85 7.47 -0.89 -6.80
N GLY A 86 8.08 -0.73 -5.62
CA GLY A 86 7.37 -0.60 -4.35
C GLY A 86 6.94 -1.98 -3.85
N GLY A 87 7.67 -2.54 -2.87
CA GLY A 87 7.39 -3.87 -2.29
C GLY A 87 8.60 -4.79 -2.17
N GLY A 88 9.84 -4.31 -2.35
CA GLY A 88 11.03 -5.17 -2.43
C GLY A 88 11.40 -5.95 -1.17
N HIS A 89 10.98 -5.49 0.00
CA HIS A 89 11.26 -6.17 1.26
C HIS A 89 10.13 -7.12 1.65
N SER A 90 10.45 -8.36 2.00
CA SER A 90 9.47 -9.42 2.31
C SER A 90 9.96 -10.34 3.42
N GLY A 91 10.52 -9.79 4.50
CA GLY A 91 11.11 -10.58 5.59
C GLY A 91 10.09 -11.31 6.49
N PRO A 92 10.57 -12.18 7.40
CA PRO A 92 9.71 -12.87 8.36
C PRO A 92 8.85 -11.96 9.23
N ALA A 93 9.41 -10.87 9.78
CA ALA A 93 8.64 -9.96 10.62
C ALA A 93 7.59 -9.19 9.80
N PHE A 94 7.88 -8.86 8.54
CA PHE A 94 6.87 -8.34 7.62
C PHE A 94 5.73 -9.33 7.39
N PHE A 95 6.04 -10.61 7.20
CA PHE A 95 5.01 -11.64 7.06
C PHE A 95 4.14 -11.78 8.32
N GLU A 96 4.75 -11.84 9.51
CA GLU A 96 4.03 -11.86 10.79
C GLU A 96 3.15 -10.61 10.98
N PHE A 97 3.63 -9.45 10.53
CA PHE A 97 2.88 -8.20 10.59
C PHE A 97 1.62 -8.22 9.70
N ILE A 98 1.73 -8.64 8.44
CA ILE A 98 0.57 -8.67 7.51
C ILE A 98 -0.41 -9.80 7.80
N THR A 99 0.02 -10.83 8.56
CA THR A 99 -0.80 -11.96 9.02
C THR A 99 -1.24 -11.82 10.48
N ASN A 100 -1.01 -10.65 11.10
CA ASN A 100 -1.36 -10.43 12.50
C ASN A 100 -2.85 -10.69 12.74
N ARG A 101 -3.17 -11.49 13.76
CA ARG A 101 -4.54 -11.93 14.05
C ARG A 101 -5.52 -10.80 14.37
N LYS A 102 -5.07 -9.70 14.97
CA LYS A 102 -5.93 -8.53 15.24
C LYS A 102 -6.27 -7.82 13.93
N LEU A 103 -5.28 -7.63 13.05
CA LEU A 103 -5.51 -7.08 11.72
C LEU A 103 -6.46 -7.97 10.91
N LEU A 104 -6.22 -9.28 10.86
CA LEU A 104 -7.11 -10.21 10.14
C LEU A 104 -8.53 -10.22 10.72
N ALA A 105 -8.71 -10.14 12.04
CA ALA A 105 -10.04 -10.02 12.65
C ALA A 105 -10.78 -8.72 12.25
N THR A 106 -10.06 -7.60 12.11
CA THR A 106 -10.66 -6.36 11.60
C THR A 106 -11.03 -6.46 10.12
N ILE A 107 -10.18 -7.09 9.30
CA ILE A 107 -10.42 -7.31 7.88
C ILE A 107 -11.58 -8.27 7.64
N GLU A 108 -11.67 -9.35 8.40
CA GLU A 108 -12.78 -10.31 8.35
C GLU A 108 -14.15 -9.61 8.50
N SER A 109 -14.20 -8.57 9.34
CA SER A 109 -15.42 -7.77 9.55
C SER A 109 -15.84 -6.96 8.32
N LEU A 110 -14.94 -6.77 7.35
CA LEU A 110 -15.15 -5.98 6.12
C LEU A 110 -15.31 -6.87 4.88
N VAL A 111 -14.53 -7.94 4.76
CA VAL A 111 -14.48 -8.77 3.53
C VAL A 111 -14.98 -10.20 3.72
N GLY A 112 -15.35 -10.59 4.94
CA GLY A 112 -15.77 -11.94 5.30
C GLY A 112 -14.60 -12.86 5.67
N PRO A 113 -14.90 -14.14 5.98
CA PRO A 113 -13.95 -15.06 6.59
C PRO A 113 -12.91 -15.65 5.63
N GLU A 114 -13.14 -15.53 4.33
CA GLU A 114 -12.26 -16.01 3.26
C GLU A 114 -11.39 -14.85 2.76
N ILE A 115 -10.24 -14.64 3.40
CA ILE A 115 -9.38 -13.48 3.19
C ILE A 115 -8.23 -13.81 2.25
N ILE A 116 -8.16 -13.04 1.17
CA ILE A 116 -7.02 -12.99 0.27
C ILE A 116 -6.18 -11.76 0.58
N GLY A 117 -4.87 -11.94 0.73
CA GLY A 117 -3.89 -10.87 0.78
C GLY A 117 -3.26 -10.66 -0.59
N SER A 118 -3.05 -9.40 -0.96
CA SER A 118 -2.32 -9.07 -2.19
C SER A 118 -0.86 -8.74 -1.90
N SER A 119 0.05 -9.20 -2.76
CA SER A 119 1.46 -8.80 -2.73
C SER A 119 1.71 -7.36 -3.20
N VAL A 120 0.64 -6.63 -3.59
CA VAL A 120 0.65 -5.16 -3.74
C VAL A 120 0.74 -4.49 -2.37
N TYR A 121 1.89 -4.65 -1.71
CA TYR A 121 2.21 -3.92 -0.48
C TYR A 121 3.39 -2.99 -0.66
N ARG A 122 3.49 -1.98 0.21
CA ARG A 122 4.58 -1.01 0.17
C ARG A 122 5.00 -0.63 1.57
N ILE A 123 6.26 -0.86 1.92
CA ILE A 123 6.90 -0.11 3.02
C ILE A 123 7.30 1.25 2.46
N ARG A 124 6.73 2.31 3.02
CA ARG A 124 6.86 3.67 2.53
C ARG A 124 7.59 4.56 3.52
N PRO A 125 8.91 4.73 3.34
CA PRO A 125 9.63 5.84 3.93
C PRO A 125 9.22 7.16 3.25
N LYS A 126 8.66 8.11 4.01
CA LYS A 126 8.50 9.49 3.54
C LYS A 126 9.56 10.37 4.19
N MET A 127 10.55 10.78 3.41
CA MET A 127 11.63 11.64 3.90
C MET A 127 11.16 13.08 4.18
N PRO A 128 11.75 13.75 5.20
CA PRO A 128 11.65 15.19 5.41
C PRO A 128 11.90 16.01 4.14
N SER A 129 11.07 17.01 3.87
CA SER A 129 11.28 18.01 2.79
C SER A 129 11.47 17.44 1.38
N HIS A 130 11.20 16.15 1.16
CA HIS A 130 11.38 15.50 -0.13
C HIS A 130 10.05 15.52 -0.90
N ALA A 131 9.91 16.48 -1.82
CA ALA A 131 8.66 16.73 -2.55
C ALA A 131 8.13 15.50 -3.32
N ARG A 132 9.00 14.59 -3.76
CA ARG A 132 8.60 13.33 -4.43
C ARG A 132 7.93 12.32 -3.49
N GLY A 133 7.97 12.53 -2.18
CA GLY A 133 7.31 11.69 -1.18
C GLY A 133 5.82 12.04 -0.97
N ALA A 134 5.30 13.12 -1.55
CA ALA A 134 3.87 13.44 -1.51
C ALA A 134 3.13 12.67 -2.60
N VAL A 135 2.35 11.67 -2.19
CA VAL A 135 1.43 10.95 -3.07
C VAL A 135 0.24 11.89 -3.35
N PRO A 136 -0.06 12.22 -4.62
CA PRO A 136 -1.16 13.10 -4.99
C PRO A 136 -2.53 12.42 -4.77
N TRP A 137 -3.61 13.17 -5.00
CA TRP A 137 -4.97 12.61 -5.00
C TRP A 137 -5.07 11.46 -5.99
N HIS A 138 -5.54 10.31 -5.53
CA HIS A 138 -5.79 9.14 -6.36
C HIS A 138 -6.83 8.22 -5.70
N GLN A 139 -7.30 7.24 -6.46
CA GLN A 139 -8.02 6.07 -5.94
C GLN A 139 -7.16 4.86 -6.25
N ASP A 140 -7.14 3.87 -5.36
CA ASP A 140 -6.37 2.64 -5.60
C ASP A 140 -6.86 1.89 -6.84
N SER A 141 -8.19 1.88 -7.07
CA SER A 141 -8.79 1.34 -8.30
C SER A 141 -8.24 1.99 -9.57
N GLY A 142 -7.71 3.22 -9.51
CA GLY A 142 -7.03 3.85 -10.64
C GLY A 142 -5.84 3.03 -11.17
N TYR A 143 -5.23 2.20 -10.32
CA TYR A 143 -4.15 1.27 -10.65
C TYR A 143 -4.62 -0.16 -10.97
N PHE A 144 -5.86 -0.51 -10.62
CA PHE A 144 -6.42 -1.85 -10.82
C PHE A 144 -7.13 -1.99 -12.17
N SER A 145 -7.46 -3.22 -12.55
CA SER A 145 -8.30 -3.51 -13.70
C SER A 145 -9.73 -2.99 -13.46
N SER A 146 -10.32 -2.35 -14.48
CA SER A 146 -11.62 -1.67 -14.35
C SER A 146 -12.79 -2.62 -14.04
N HIS A 147 -12.67 -3.91 -14.35
CA HIS A 147 -13.71 -4.89 -13.98
C HIS A 147 -13.81 -5.09 -12.47
N CYS A 148 -12.78 -4.72 -11.71
CA CYS A 148 -12.76 -4.79 -10.24
C CYS A 148 -13.28 -3.51 -9.55
N ASP A 149 -13.76 -2.50 -10.30
CA ASP A 149 -14.32 -1.30 -9.67
C ASP A 149 -15.58 -1.60 -8.84
N GLY A 150 -16.27 -2.71 -9.13
CA GLY A 150 -17.42 -3.19 -8.36
C GLY A 150 -17.08 -4.02 -7.13
N ASP A 151 -15.81 -4.38 -6.95
CA ASP A 151 -15.34 -5.24 -5.87
C ASP A 151 -14.67 -4.41 -4.78
N LEU A 152 -14.84 -4.86 -3.52
CA LEU A 152 -14.15 -4.26 -2.38
C LEU A 152 -12.74 -4.84 -2.24
N ILE A 153 -11.75 -3.98 -2.42
CA ILE A 153 -10.36 -4.25 -2.05
C ILE A 153 -10.00 -3.23 -0.97
N VAL A 154 -9.79 -3.70 0.25
CA VAL A 154 -9.50 -2.86 1.41
C VAL A 154 -8.02 -2.57 1.45
N THR A 155 -7.66 -1.29 1.37
CA THR A 155 -6.31 -0.83 1.68
C THR A 155 -6.22 -0.55 3.18
N CYS A 156 -5.26 -1.20 3.85
CA CYS A 156 -4.88 -0.84 5.22
C CYS A 156 -3.57 -0.04 5.16
N TRP A 157 -3.65 1.22 5.59
CA TRP A 157 -2.50 2.08 5.79
C TRP A 157 -2.11 2.08 7.26
N ILE A 158 -0.91 1.61 7.56
CA ILE A 158 -0.46 1.30 8.92
C ILE A 158 0.85 2.04 9.19
N PRO A 159 0.83 3.16 9.92
CA PRO A 159 2.06 3.87 10.22
C PRO A 159 2.85 3.15 11.33
N LEU A 160 4.18 3.16 11.19
CA LEU A 160 5.09 2.61 12.21
C LEU A 160 5.56 3.66 13.22
N VAL A 161 5.13 4.91 13.04
CA VAL A 161 5.38 6.07 13.90
C VAL A 161 4.08 6.88 14.00
N ASP A 162 3.94 7.76 14.99
CA ASP A 162 2.77 8.64 15.04
C ASP A 162 2.69 9.54 13.81
N THR A 163 1.48 9.74 13.27
CA THR A 163 1.28 10.57 12.09
C THR A 163 0.31 11.70 12.33
N TYR A 164 0.66 12.86 11.77
CA TYR A 164 -0.03 14.14 11.91
C TYR A 164 0.15 14.95 10.62
N PRO A 165 -0.59 16.06 10.43
CA PRO A 165 -0.59 16.80 9.17
C PRO A 165 0.81 17.22 8.68
N GLU A 166 1.68 17.60 9.61
CA GLU A 166 3.03 18.12 9.35
C GLU A 166 4.05 17.02 8.95
N ASN A 167 3.81 15.76 9.34
CA ASN A 167 4.68 14.63 8.97
C ASN A 167 4.13 13.73 7.85
N GLY A 168 3.11 14.18 7.14
CA GLY A 168 2.64 13.49 5.94
C GLY A 168 1.61 12.39 6.21
N CYS A 169 0.72 12.56 7.20
CA CYS A 169 -0.48 11.72 7.35
C CYS A 169 -1.38 11.79 6.12
N LEU A 170 -2.43 10.97 6.07
CA LEU A 170 -3.30 10.91 4.91
C LEU A 170 -4.45 11.92 5.01
N GLN A 171 -4.94 12.33 3.83
CA GLN A 171 -6.24 12.96 3.66
C GLN A 171 -7.11 12.05 2.81
N VAL A 172 -8.39 11.99 3.15
CA VAL A 172 -9.41 11.19 2.43
C VAL A 172 -10.56 12.12 2.06
N VAL A 173 -11.25 11.85 0.96
CA VAL A 173 -12.51 12.51 0.60
C VAL A 173 -13.66 11.59 1.03
N PRO A 174 -14.38 11.89 2.13
CA PRO A 174 -15.42 11.01 2.66
C PRO A 174 -16.58 10.85 1.68
N ARG A 175 -17.16 9.64 1.65
CA ARG A 175 -18.34 9.23 0.86
C ARG A 175 -18.14 9.23 -0.66
N ALA A 176 -17.02 9.72 -1.16
CA ALA A 176 -16.74 9.80 -2.60
C ALA A 176 -16.47 8.43 -3.25
N HIS A 177 -16.24 7.37 -2.46
CA HIS A 177 -16.19 6.00 -2.97
C HIS A 177 -17.52 5.57 -3.64
N ARG A 178 -18.63 6.23 -3.28
CA ARG A 178 -19.96 5.97 -3.85
C ARG A 178 -20.14 6.55 -5.25
N ASP A 179 -19.29 7.50 -5.64
CA ASP A 179 -19.34 8.13 -6.97
C ASP A 179 -18.63 7.29 -8.03
N GLY A 180 -18.01 6.17 -7.63
CA GLY A 180 -17.25 5.29 -8.51
C GLY A 180 -15.85 5.82 -8.81
N ILE A 181 -15.27 5.33 -9.91
CA ILE A 181 -13.93 5.74 -10.35
C ILE A 181 -13.98 7.14 -10.96
N VAL A 182 -13.09 8.02 -10.50
CA VAL A 182 -12.85 9.35 -11.05
C VAL A 182 -11.77 9.26 -12.11
N ARG A 183 -11.76 10.19 -13.07
CA ARG A 183 -10.71 10.24 -14.09
C ARG A 183 -9.33 10.47 -13.47
N HIS A 184 -8.40 9.54 -13.70
CA HIS A 184 -6.97 9.73 -13.40
C HIS A 184 -6.20 10.21 -14.63
N CYS A 185 -5.09 10.89 -14.36
CA CYS A 185 -4.08 11.26 -15.34
C CYS A 185 -2.74 10.59 -15.00
N THR A 186 -1.98 10.23 -16.04
CA THR A 186 -0.61 9.74 -15.91
C THR A 186 0.40 10.89 -15.83
N LYS A 187 1.65 10.55 -15.49
CA LYS A 187 2.77 11.50 -15.36
C LYS A 187 2.53 12.60 -14.32
N GLY A 188 1.82 12.27 -13.24
CA GLY A 188 1.76 13.13 -12.06
C GLY A 188 3.12 13.25 -11.36
N PRO A 189 3.21 14.06 -10.30
CA PRO A 189 4.42 14.17 -9.47
C PRO A 189 4.95 12.78 -9.07
N GLY A 190 6.26 12.56 -9.17
CA GLY A 190 6.87 11.26 -8.86
C GLY A 190 6.50 10.11 -9.81
N GLY A 191 5.77 10.39 -10.91
CA GLY A 191 5.26 9.36 -11.82
C GLY A 191 3.94 8.74 -11.38
N PHE A 192 3.33 9.23 -10.31
CA PHE A 192 2.05 8.72 -9.81
C PHE A 192 0.89 9.02 -10.77
N LEU A 193 -0.16 8.20 -10.69
CA LEU A 193 -1.48 8.60 -11.16
C LEU A 193 -2.03 9.71 -10.26
N VAL A 194 -2.75 10.64 -10.86
CA VAL A 194 -3.33 11.78 -10.15
C VAL A 194 -4.75 12.04 -10.62
N ILE A 195 -5.66 12.30 -9.69
CA ILE A 195 -6.95 12.93 -9.95
C ILE A 195 -6.69 14.43 -10.05
N PRO A 196 -6.93 15.06 -11.22
CA PRO A 196 -6.86 16.51 -11.35
C PRO A 196 -7.75 17.23 -10.33
N ASP A 197 -7.32 18.40 -9.85
CA ASP A 197 -8.06 19.12 -8.80
C ASP A 197 -9.48 19.51 -9.22
N ASP A 198 -9.73 19.72 -10.52
CA ASP A 198 -11.03 20.00 -11.11
C ASP A 198 -11.93 18.77 -11.28
N GLU A 199 -11.36 17.57 -11.15
CA GLU A 199 -12.07 16.29 -11.16
C GLU A 199 -12.28 15.74 -9.75
N LEU A 200 -11.68 16.36 -8.72
CA LEU A 200 -11.79 15.89 -7.34
C LEU A 200 -13.27 15.99 -6.88
N PRO A 201 -13.83 14.94 -6.26
CA PRO A 201 -15.20 14.98 -5.76
C PRO A 201 -15.43 16.13 -4.78
N ALA A 202 -16.63 16.71 -4.83
CA ALA A 202 -16.95 17.98 -4.16
C ALA A 202 -16.94 17.90 -2.61
N ASN A 203 -16.95 16.69 -2.04
CA ASN A 203 -16.95 16.49 -0.60
C ASN A 203 -15.66 17.06 0.03
N THR A 204 -15.79 17.69 1.19
CA THR A 204 -14.65 18.29 1.88
C THR A 204 -13.66 17.23 2.33
N PRO A 205 -12.38 17.29 1.91
CA PRO A 205 -11.34 16.41 2.40
C PRO A 205 -11.17 16.48 3.91
N VAL A 206 -10.93 15.33 4.54
CA VAL A 206 -10.60 15.22 5.96
C VAL A 206 -9.15 14.77 6.12
N THR A 207 -8.43 15.39 7.03
CA THR A 207 -7.09 14.95 7.43
C THR A 207 -7.21 13.92 8.54
N VAL A 208 -6.53 12.78 8.39
CA VAL A 208 -6.65 11.64 9.29
C VAL A 208 -5.29 11.33 9.92
N PRO A 209 -4.96 11.95 11.07
CA PRO A 209 -3.87 11.52 11.92
C PRO A 209 -4.12 10.09 12.41
N VAL A 210 -3.08 9.25 12.37
CA VAL A 210 -3.14 7.87 12.85
C VAL A 210 -1.93 7.66 13.76
N PRO A 211 -2.13 7.25 15.03
CA PRO A 211 -1.02 6.94 15.93
C PRO A 211 -0.28 5.68 15.45
N ALA A 212 0.95 5.49 15.93
CA ALA A 212 1.69 4.24 15.72
C ALA A 212 0.85 3.05 16.19
N GLY A 213 0.68 2.05 15.31
CA GLY A 213 -0.12 0.86 15.59
C GLY A 213 -1.61 1.01 15.35
N GLY A 214 -2.07 2.22 15.02
CA GLY A 214 -3.36 2.42 14.39
C GLY A 214 -3.37 1.96 12.94
N VAL A 215 -4.56 1.85 12.36
CA VAL A 215 -4.79 1.48 10.97
C VAL A 215 -5.85 2.39 10.38
N LEU A 216 -5.55 2.96 9.21
CA LEU A 216 -6.53 3.61 8.36
C LEU A 216 -6.95 2.62 7.25
N PHE A 217 -8.17 2.10 7.36
CA PHE A 217 -8.83 1.29 6.35
C PHE A 217 -9.47 2.23 5.32
N MET A 218 -9.30 1.92 4.04
CA MET A 218 -9.91 2.66 2.93
C MET A 218 -10.44 1.68 1.89
N THR A 219 -11.57 2.01 1.27
CA THR A 219 -12.01 1.30 0.07
C THR A 219 -11.07 1.63 -1.09
N ASN A 220 -10.97 0.74 -2.06
CA ASN A 220 -10.22 0.97 -3.30
C ASN A 220 -10.72 2.18 -4.11
N LEU A 221 -11.94 2.64 -3.85
CA LEU A 221 -12.55 3.81 -4.47
C LEU A 221 -12.50 5.08 -3.61
N ALA A 222 -11.95 5.05 -2.39
CA ALA A 222 -11.82 6.27 -1.58
C ALA A 222 -10.70 7.16 -2.14
N PRO A 223 -11.00 8.39 -2.63
CA PRO A 223 -9.95 9.31 -3.05
C PRO A 223 -9.12 9.72 -1.84
N HIS A 224 -7.81 9.54 -1.93
CA HIS A 224 -6.90 9.86 -0.84
C HIS A 224 -5.56 10.40 -1.36
N LYS A 225 -4.86 11.13 -0.49
CA LYS A 225 -3.51 11.64 -0.72
C LYS A 225 -2.72 11.67 0.58
N SER A 226 -1.42 11.91 0.50
CA SER A 226 -0.62 12.24 1.68
C SER A 226 -0.33 13.73 1.74
N THR A 227 -0.32 14.34 2.93
CA THR A 227 0.12 15.73 3.11
C THR A 227 1.63 15.89 2.87
N TYR A 228 2.11 17.13 2.84
CA TYR A 228 3.54 17.44 2.81
C TYR A 228 4.23 16.97 4.09
N HIS A 229 5.55 16.84 4.03
CA HIS A 229 6.38 16.45 5.17
C HIS A 229 7.39 17.55 5.46
N THR A 230 7.21 18.22 6.58
CA THR A 230 8.05 19.37 6.99
C THR A 230 8.93 19.09 8.20
N GLU A 231 8.66 18.02 8.94
CA GLU A 231 9.47 17.61 10.10
C GLU A 231 10.78 16.90 9.70
N ASP A 232 11.81 16.93 10.56
CA ASP A 232 13.11 16.25 10.37
C ASP A 232 13.10 14.78 10.87
N ILE A 233 11.92 14.17 10.98
CA ILE A 233 11.76 12.73 11.24
C ILE A 233 11.19 12.06 10.00
N ILE A 234 11.47 10.79 9.76
CA ILE A 234 10.88 10.05 8.66
C ILE A 234 9.48 9.54 9.04
N ARG A 235 8.53 9.59 8.11
CA ARG A 235 7.23 8.94 8.30
C ARG A 235 7.26 7.57 7.64
N TRP A 236 7.36 6.54 8.48
CA TRP A 236 7.24 5.14 8.09
C TRP A 236 5.79 4.71 8.05
N ALA A 237 5.36 4.08 6.95
CA ALA A 237 4.07 3.41 6.89
C ALA A 237 4.15 2.16 6.02
N VAL A 238 3.21 1.24 6.24
CA VAL A 238 2.98 0.07 5.42
C VAL A 238 1.61 0.19 4.78
N ASP A 239 1.55 0.06 3.46
CA ASP A 239 0.30 -0.11 2.71
C ASP A 239 0.15 -1.58 2.38
N VAL A 240 -0.95 -2.22 2.77
CA VAL A 240 -1.30 -3.62 2.41
C VAL A 240 -2.74 -3.70 1.97
N ARG A 241 -3.08 -4.71 1.17
CA ARG A 241 -4.41 -4.86 0.56
C ARG A 241 -5.00 -6.23 0.83
N TYR A 242 -6.27 -6.24 1.18
CA TYR A 242 -7.05 -7.43 1.49
C TYR A 242 -8.38 -7.42 0.76
N GLN A 243 -8.83 -8.59 0.33
CA GLN A 243 -10.11 -8.76 -0.35
C GLN A 243 -10.74 -10.10 -0.01
N SER A 244 -12.03 -10.25 -0.32
CA SER A 244 -12.71 -11.53 -0.22
C SER A 244 -12.17 -12.50 -1.29
N ALA A 245 -12.20 -13.80 -1.01
CA ALA A 245 -11.86 -14.83 -2.00
C ALA A 245 -12.79 -14.85 -3.23
N SER A 246 -13.97 -14.21 -3.15
CA SER A 246 -14.87 -14.02 -4.28
C SER A 246 -14.44 -12.93 -5.27
N VAL A 247 -13.56 -12.02 -4.85
CA VAL A 247 -13.00 -10.98 -5.72
C VAL A 247 -11.96 -11.62 -6.65
N PRO A 248 -11.93 -11.28 -7.95
CA PRO A 248 -10.94 -11.81 -8.88
C PRO A 248 -9.51 -11.71 -8.33
N ASN A 249 -8.82 -12.85 -8.28
CA ASN A 249 -7.48 -13.02 -7.71
C ASN A 249 -6.68 -14.06 -8.49
N ASN A 250 -5.37 -14.10 -8.31
CA ASN A 250 -4.48 -15.05 -8.98
C ASN A 250 -3.85 -16.06 -8.00
N VAL A 251 -4.57 -16.42 -6.92
CA VAL A 251 -4.09 -17.36 -5.91
C VAL A 251 -3.74 -18.71 -6.55
N GLY A 252 -2.47 -19.09 -6.44
CA GLY A 252 -1.97 -20.36 -6.96
C GLY A 252 -1.61 -20.34 -8.45
N GLU A 253 -1.80 -19.22 -9.14
CA GLU A 253 -1.37 -19.05 -10.53
C GLU A 253 0.11 -18.72 -10.62
N LEU A 254 0.77 -19.15 -11.70
CA LEU A 254 2.10 -18.67 -12.05
C LEU A 254 1.99 -17.42 -12.93
N PRO A 255 2.99 -16.52 -12.88
CA PRO A 255 3.08 -15.38 -13.81
C PRO A 255 2.94 -15.78 -15.29
N SER A 256 3.47 -16.96 -15.65
CA SER A 256 3.42 -17.53 -17.00
C SER A 256 2.02 -17.98 -17.44
N ASP A 257 1.11 -18.18 -16.49
CA ASP A 257 -0.26 -18.63 -16.76
C ASP A 257 -1.19 -17.45 -17.10
N TYR A 258 -0.68 -16.22 -17.00
CA TYR A 258 -1.43 -15.03 -17.35
C TYR A 258 -1.83 -15.02 -18.83
N ASP A 259 -3.13 -15.10 -19.08
CA ASP A 259 -3.75 -14.92 -20.38
C ASP A 259 -4.66 -13.70 -20.35
N PRO A 260 -4.36 -12.62 -21.11
CA PRO A 260 -5.23 -11.44 -21.16
C PRO A 260 -6.57 -11.70 -21.86
N GLU A 261 -6.73 -12.82 -22.57
CA GLU A 261 -7.95 -13.16 -23.32
C GLU A 261 -8.94 -14.01 -22.52
N ARG A 262 -8.57 -14.47 -21.30
CA ARG A 262 -9.49 -15.20 -20.43
C ARG A 262 -10.63 -14.28 -19.93
N PRO A 263 -11.75 -14.83 -19.45
CA PRO A 263 -12.84 -14.02 -18.91
C PRO A 263 -12.34 -13.04 -17.83
N LEU A 264 -12.72 -11.76 -17.94
CA LEU A 264 -12.19 -10.70 -17.07
C LEU A 264 -12.37 -11.00 -15.56
N HIS A 265 -13.48 -11.63 -15.19
CA HIS A 265 -13.76 -12.00 -13.79
C HIS A 265 -12.84 -13.10 -13.25
N GLU A 266 -12.04 -13.76 -14.09
CA GLU A 266 -10.99 -14.68 -13.68
C GLU A 266 -9.63 -13.98 -13.56
N ILE A 267 -9.47 -12.76 -14.09
CA ILE A 267 -8.23 -12.00 -14.03
C ILE A 267 -8.18 -11.20 -12.74
N ALA A 268 -7.14 -11.41 -11.93
CA ALA A 268 -6.87 -10.62 -10.74
C ALA A 268 -6.95 -9.10 -10.99
N CYS A 269 -7.35 -8.35 -9.97
CA CYS A 269 -7.46 -6.89 -10.07
C CYS A 269 -6.12 -6.21 -10.32
N TYR A 270 -5.02 -6.83 -9.90
CA TYR A 270 -3.67 -6.42 -10.23
C TYR A 270 -2.77 -7.64 -10.54
N PRO A 271 -2.81 -8.16 -11.78
CA PRO A 271 -2.10 -9.39 -12.16
C PRO A 271 -0.57 -9.41 -11.95
N PRO A 272 0.17 -8.28 -11.98
CA PRO A 272 1.61 -8.31 -11.78
C PRO A 272 2.09 -8.74 -10.39
N GLU A 273 1.22 -8.80 -9.39
CA GLU A 273 1.55 -9.20 -8.02
C GLU A 273 0.79 -10.47 -7.65
N ALA A 274 1.37 -11.27 -6.77
CA ALA A 274 0.77 -12.51 -6.32
C ALA A 274 -0.26 -12.27 -5.22
N ASP A 275 -1.43 -12.87 -5.35
CA ASP A 275 -2.41 -12.99 -4.29
C ASP A 275 -2.22 -14.33 -3.56
N PHE A 276 -2.54 -14.36 -2.27
CA PHE A 276 -2.38 -15.55 -1.43
C PHE A 276 -3.45 -15.62 -0.35
N VAL A 277 -3.77 -16.84 0.09
CA VAL A 277 -4.80 -17.08 1.10
C VAL A 277 -4.24 -16.78 2.48
N LEU A 278 -4.85 -15.84 3.20
CA LEU A 278 -4.50 -15.48 4.57
C LEU A 278 -5.43 -16.12 5.59
N GLN A 279 -6.69 -16.32 5.22
CA GLN A 279 -7.69 -16.97 6.06
C GLN A 279 -8.68 -17.70 5.16
N SER A 280 -9.00 -18.94 5.52
CA SER A 280 -10.03 -19.71 4.85
C SER A 280 -10.61 -20.74 5.80
N LEU A 281 -11.93 -20.69 6.01
CA LEU A 281 -12.67 -21.69 6.76
C LEU A 281 -13.01 -22.89 5.87
N GLU A 282 -13.26 -22.63 4.59
CA GLU A 282 -13.60 -23.67 3.61
C GLU A 282 -12.38 -24.51 3.20
N HIS A 283 -11.22 -23.86 3.05
CA HIS A 283 -9.98 -24.43 2.54
C HIS A 283 -8.76 -24.09 3.42
N PRO A 284 -8.75 -24.51 4.71
CA PRO A 284 -7.66 -24.19 5.62
C PRO A 284 -6.29 -24.69 5.14
N GLU A 285 -6.25 -25.73 4.31
CA GLU A 285 -5.03 -26.27 3.69
C GLU A 285 -4.38 -25.32 2.67
N ARG A 286 -5.12 -24.31 2.18
CA ARG A 286 -4.61 -23.32 1.23
C ARG A 286 -3.98 -22.11 1.92
N VAL A 287 -4.19 -21.95 3.23
CA VAL A 287 -3.70 -20.80 4.00
C VAL A 287 -2.17 -20.77 3.99
N VAL A 288 -1.60 -19.62 3.65
CA VAL A 288 -0.16 -19.37 3.76
C VAL A 288 0.15 -18.99 5.19
N ASP A 289 0.66 -19.95 5.96
CA ASP A 289 0.88 -19.84 7.42
C ASP A 289 2.35 -19.65 7.80
N SER A 290 3.25 -19.60 6.82
CA SER A 290 4.69 -19.50 7.06
C SER A 290 5.39 -18.56 6.08
N TRP A 291 6.39 -17.86 6.59
CA TRP A 291 7.20 -16.94 5.79
C TRP A 291 7.86 -17.61 4.57
N PRO A 292 8.43 -18.85 4.64
CA PRO A 292 9.03 -19.48 3.47
C PRO A 292 8.04 -19.66 2.31
N ALA A 293 6.79 -20.05 2.60
CA ALA A 293 5.75 -20.21 1.59
C ALA A 293 5.36 -18.86 0.96
N PHE A 294 5.17 -17.83 1.79
CA PHE A 294 4.92 -16.46 1.32
C PHE A 294 6.08 -15.92 0.47
N HIS A 295 7.32 -16.14 0.90
CA HIS A 295 8.51 -15.70 0.18
C HIS A 295 8.62 -16.38 -1.18
N GLU A 296 8.35 -17.69 -1.26
CA GLU A 296 8.32 -18.43 -2.52
C GLU A 296 7.30 -17.85 -3.50
N ILE A 297 6.07 -17.60 -3.03
CA ILE A 297 4.99 -16.99 -3.82
C ILE A 297 5.46 -15.65 -4.40
N ARG A 298 6.09 -14.79 -3.58
CA ARG A 298 6.64 -13.52 -4.05
C ARG A 298 7.73 -13.69 -5.10
N GLN A 299 8.70 -14.57 -4.85
CA GLN A 299 9.84 -14.76 -5.77
C GLN A 299 9.41 -15.20 -7.16
N ARG A 300 8.26 -15.87 -7.31
CA ARG A 300 7.68 -16.21 -8.61
C ARG A 300 7.40 -14.95 -9.45
N PHE A 301 6.84 -13.89 -8.84
CA PHE A 301 6.39 -12.66 -9.53
C PHE A 301 7.47 -11.57 -9.63
N GLU A 302 8.60 -11.71 -8.93
CA GLU A 302 9.74 -10.77 -9.03
C GLU A 302 10.54 -10.90 -10.34
N GLN A 303 10.37 -12.00 -11.08
CA GLN A 303 11.07 -12.24 -12.34
C GLN A 303 10.51 -11.36 -13.46
N ARG A 304 11.29 -10.36 -13.87
CA ARG A 304 10.85 -9.31 -14.81
C ARG A 304 10.35 -9.84 -16.16
N ASP A 305 10.96 -10.89 -16.68
CA ASP A 305 10.67 -11.40 -18.02
C ASP A 305 9.38 -12.21 -18.09
N THR A 306 8.83 -12.61 -16.93
CA THR A 306 7.60 -13.42 -16.83
C THR A 306 6.46 -12.67 -16.14
N ARG A 307 6.71 -11.46 -15.63
CA ARG A 307 5.72 -10.68 -14.90
C ARG A 307 4.59 -10.20 -15.83
N PRO A 308 3.31 -10.42 -15.47
CA PRO A 308 2.18 -9.88 -16.21
C PRO A 308 2.27 -8.36 -16.35
N PRO A 309 1.76 -7.78 -17.45
CA PRO A 309 1.63 -6.33 -17.57
C PRO A 309 0.65 -5.81 -16.52
N GLY A 310 0.91 -4.60 -16.01
CA GLY A 310 -0.05 -3.90 -15.16
C GLY A 310 -1.33 -3.52 -15.90
N PRO A 311 -2.46 -3.31 -15.19
CA PRO A 311 -3.72 -2.91 -15.80
C PRO A 311 -3.58 -1.66 -16.66
N LYS A 312 -4.21 -1.67 -17.84
CA LYS A 312 -4.23 -0.54 -18.78
C LYS A 312 -5.63 0.07 -18.82
N ARG A 313 -5.84 1.15 -18.04
CA ARG A 313 -7.11 1.89 -18.02
C ARG A 313 -7.23 3.00 -19.07
N GLY A 314 -6.20 3.20 -19.91
CA GLY A 314 -6.22 4.23 -20.95
C GLY A 314 -6.07 5.67 -20.43
N TRP A 315 -5.61 5.86 -19.19
CA TRP A 315 -5.36 7.18 -18.62
C TRP A 315 -4.39 8.01 -19.47
N VAL A 316 -4.73 9.28 -19.71
CA VAL A 316 -3.91 10.21 -20.50
C VAL A 316 -2.98 11.05 -19.62
N PRO A 317 -1.87 11.60 -20.14
CA PRO A 317 -1.02 12.52 -19.40
C PRO A 317 -1.75 13.80 -18.97
N ILE A 318 -1.40 14.36 -17.80
CA ILE A 318 -2.05 15.57 -17.23
C ILE A 318 -2.11 16.78 -18.18
N GLY A 319 -1.13 16.94 -19.08
CA GLY A 319 -1.10 18.03 -20.06
C GLY A 319 -2.02 17.84 -21.27
N GLU A 320 -2.25 16.59 -21.68
CA GLU A 320 -3.10 16.25 -22.84
C GLU A 320 -4.59 16.25 -22.45
N ALA A 321 -4.90 15.96 -21.18
CA ALA A 321 -6.23 16.05 -20.59
C ALA A 321 -6.90 17.44 -20.74
N SER A 322 -6.10 18.51 -20.73
CA SER A 322 -6.62 19.89 -20.82
C SER A 322 -7.02 20.31 -22.25
N ALA A 323 -6.52 19.58 -23.26
CA ALA A 323 -6.80 19.86 -24.67
C ALA A 323 -8.08 19.16 -25.15
N SER A 324 -8.36 17.93 -24.68
CA SER A 324 -9.57 17.18 -25.07
C SER A 324 -10.87 17.82 -24.56
N LEU A 325 -10.82 18.59 -23.48
CA LEU A 325 -11.99 19.33 -22.97
C LEU A 325 -12.29 20.62 -23.76
N ARG A 326 -11.42 21.03 -24.69
CA ARG A 326 -11.61 22.24 -25.52
C ARG A 326 -12.06 21.96 -26.95
N GLU A 327 -12.04 20.70 -27.40
CA GLU A 327 -12.50 20.33 -28.74
C GLU A 327 -13.99 19.91 -28.79
N ASP A 328 -14.60 19.62 -27.63
CA ASP A 328 -16.01 19.23 -27.50
C ASP A 328 -16.91 20.32 -26.83
N ALA A 329 -16.47 21.58 -26.80
CA ALA A 329 -17.21 22.72 -26.22
C ALA A 329 -17.69 23.74 -27.27
#